data_AF-A0A4Q3TQX3-F1
#
_entry.id   AF-A0A4Q3TQX3-F1
#
_cell.length_a   1.000
_cell.length_b   1.000
_cell.length_c   1.000
_cell.angle_alpha   90.00
_cell.angle_beta   90.00
_cell.angle_gamma   90.00
#
_symmetry.space_group_name_H-M   'P 1'
#
loop_
_entity.id
_entity.type
_entity.pdbx_description
1 polymer ?
#
loop_
_entity_poly.entity_id
_entity_poly.type
_entity_poly.pdbx_seq_one_letter_code
_entity_poly.pdbx_strand_id
1 'polypeptide(L)'
;PIQRSQKAWFELWDDVYRGRLGIALSDTLGTPAFLRDFDLSNAKRFDGARQDSGDPFEWGETFIAHLQSLGIDPRTKTAVFSDSLDDEKAAALWRRFGQRIRPQFGIGTYLSNDLGPKPISNVIKLVRVGGYPVCKLGDDPAKAQADDDEYLRYVRHLVTNVMR
;
A
#
# COMPACT_ATOMS: atom_id res chain seq x y z
N PRO A 1 -18.08 0.55 10.20
CA PRO A 1 -17.65 1.95 9.97
C PRO A 1 -16.34 2.00 9.18
N ILE A 2 -16.16 3.00 8.30
CA ILE A 2 -14.95 3.10 7.45
C ILE A 2 -13.67 3.20 8.28
N GLN A 3 -13.72 3.80 9.47
CA GLN A 3 -12.60 3.94 10.40
C GLN A 3 -12.04 2.60 10.89
N ARG A 4 -12.85 1.53 10.85
CA ARG A 4 -12.43 0.17 11.23
C ARG A 4 -12.17 -0.73 10.03
N SER A 5 -12.43 -0.26 8.81
CA SER A 5 -12.37 -1.10 7.60
C SER A 5 -11.00 -1.71 7.39
N GLN A 6 -9.93 -0.92 7.52
CA GLN A 6 -8.56 -1.37 7.34
C GLN A 6 -8.12 -2.35 8.44
N LYS A 7 -8.48 -2.09 9.70
CA LYS A 7 -8.22 -3.02 10.81
C LYS A 7 -8.94 -4.34 10.64
N ALA A 8 -10.23 -4.28 10.27
CA ALA A 8 -11.02 -5.47 9.98
C ALA A 8 -10.44 -6.27 8.80
N TRP A 9 -9.89 -5.58 7.79
CA TRP A 9 -9.21 -6.24 6.69
C TRP A 9 -7.96 -7.01 7.14
N PHE A 10 -7.12 -6.45 8.03
CA PHE A 10 -5.97 -7.18 8.59
C PHE A 10 -6.39 -8.47 9.30
N GLU A 11 -7.44 -8.40 10.11
CA GLU A 11 -7.98 -9.54 10.87
C GLU A 11 -8.54 -10.62 9.93
N LEU A 12 -9.40 -10.23 8.99
CA LEU A 12 -10.02 -11.14 8.04
C LEU A 12 -8.98 -11.81 7.13
N TRP A 13 -7.97 -11.08 6.69
CA TRP A 13 -6.91 -11.64 5.84
C TRP A 13 -6.13 -12.74 6.58
N ASP A 14 -5.73 -12.47 7.82
CA ASP A 14 -5.03 -13.46 8.64
C ASP A 14 -5.90 -14.66 8.99
N ASP A 15 -7.20 -14.46 9.22
CA ASP A 15 -8.12 -15.57 9.45
C ASP A 15 -8.27 -16.50 8.24
N VAL A 16 -8.24 -15.94 7.03
CA VAL A 16 -8.34 -16.72 5.79
C VAL A 16 -7.02 -17.41 5.46
N TYR A 17 -5.89 -16.69 5.52
CA TYR A 17 -4.61 -17.20 5.03
C TYR A 17 -3.70 -17.78 6.11
N ARG A 18 -4.05 -17.61 7.40
CA ARG A 18 -3.37 -18.21 8.57
C ARG A 18 -1.86 -18.01 8.54
N GLY A 19 -1.43 -16.75 8.43
CA GLY A 19 -0.02 -16.37 8.35
C GLY A 19 0.66 -16.60 6.98
N ARG A 20 -0.07 -16.99 5.93
CA ARG A 20 0.44 -16.99 4.54
C ARG A 20 0.04 -15.70 3.82
N LEU A 21 0.74 -15.40 2.73
CA LEU A 21 0.46 -14.21 1.90
C LEU A 21 0.46 -12.90 2.73
N GLY A 22 1.40 -12.77 3.66
CA GLY A 22 1.44 -11.72 4.68
C GLY A 22 1.98 -10.37 4.22
N ILE A 23 1.75 -9.98 2.95
CA ILE A 23 2.14 -8.66 2.45
C ILE A 23 0.93 -7.74 2.44
N ALA A 24 0.96 -6.69 3.26
CA ALA A 24 -0.15 -5.76 3.35
C ALA A 24 -0.08 -4.59 2.37
N LEU A 25 -1.15 -4.29 1.64
CA LEU A 25 -1.22 -3.10 0.77
C LEU A 25 -1.41 -1.82 1.61
N SER A 26 -0.54 -0.81 1.45
CA SER A 26 -0.48 0.32 2.38
C SER A 26 -1.25 1.58 1.96
N ASP A 27 -1.73 1.68 0.73
CA ASP A 27 -2.16 2.96 0.14
C ASP A 27 -3.67 3.12 -0.02
N THR A 28 -4.49 2.15 0.41
CA THR A 28 -5.95 2.21 0.17
C THR A 28 -6.58 3.46 0.78
N LEU A 29 -6.25 3.77 2.03
CA LEU A 29 -6.63 5.01 2.72
C LEU A 29 -5.47 6.02 2.81
N GLY A 30 -4.37 5.75 2.11
CA GLY A 30 -3.09 6.45 2.26
C GLY A 30 -2.20 5.86 3.35
N THR A 31 -0.89 5.93 3.11
CA THR A 31 0.18 5.39 3.96
C THR A 31 0.12 5.90 5.41
N PRO A 32 -0.17 7.19 5.72
CA PRO A 32 -0.30 7.63 7.11
C PRO A 32 -1.41 6.89 7.88
N ALA A 33 -2.56 6.66 7.24
CA ALA A 33 -3.65 5.92 7.85
C ALA A 33 -3.30 4.44 8.02
N PHE A 34 -2.58 3.86 7.06
CA PHE A 34 -2.02 2.52 7.16
C PHE A 34 -1.09 2.36 8.36
N LEU A 35 -0.07 3.20 8.50
CA LEU A 35 0.94 3.06 9.55
C LEU A 35 0.34 3.21 10.96
N ARG A 36 -0.65 4.08 11.13
CA ARG A 36 -1.41 4.18 12.40
C ARG A 36 -2.07 2.84 12.77
N ASP A 37 -2.64 2.14 11.81
CA ASP A 37 -3.35 0.87 12.06
C ASP A 37 -2.42 -0.35 11.99
N PHE A 38 -1.25 -0.21 11.37
CA PHE A 38 -0.18 -1.21 11.32
C PHE A 38 0.64 -1.18 12.62
N ASP A 39 -0.06 -1.31 13.74
CA ASP A 39 0.51 -1.33 15.09
C ASP A 39 1.41 -2.56 15.35
N LEU A 40 1.98 -2.68 16.55
CA LEU A 40 2.88 -3.78 16.91
C LEU A 40 2.26 -5.18 16.67
N SER A 41 0.96 -5.33 16.88
CA SER A 41 0.27 -6.61 16.68
C SER A 41 0.23 -6.97 15.20
N ASN A 42 -0.24 -6.04 14.37
CA ASN A 42 -0.31 -6.24 12.92
C ASN A 42 1.10 -6.34 12.29
N ALA A 43 2.05 -5.52 12.74
CA ALA A 43 3.43 -5.57 12.25
C ALA A 43 4.17 -6.87 12.65
N LYS A 44 3.72 -7.59 13.70
CA LYS A 44 4.22 -8.94 14.01
C LYS A 44 3.53 -10.03 13.19
N ARG A 45 2.25 -9.84 12.87
CA ARG A 45 1.42 -10.78 12.12
C ARG A 45 1.77 -10.82 10.63
N PHE A 46 2.05 -9.66 10.03
CA PHE A 46 2.36 -9.55 8.60
C PHE A 46 3.87 -9.63 8.33
N ASP A 47 4.23 -10.25 7.21
CA ASP A 47 5.61 -10.37 6.72
C ASP A 47 6.17 -9.03 6.20
N GLY A 48 5.29 -8.11 5.83
CA GLY A 48 5.70 -6.86 5.20
C GLY A 48 4.55 -6.02 4.66
N ALA A 49 4.89 -5.02 3.86
CA ALA A 49 3.94 -4.14 3.21
C ALA A 49 4.30 -3.91 1.73
N ARG A 50 3.31 -3.46 0.94
CA ARG A 50 3.41 -3.17 -0.49
C ARG A 50 3.12 -1.70 -0.77
N GLN A 51 4.07 -1.07 -1.46
CA GLN A 51 3.98 0.26 -2.04
C GLN A 51 3.39 0.18 -3.46
N ASP A 52 2.33 0.96 -3.69
CA ASP A 52 1.56 0.97 -4.95
C ASP A 52 1.14 2.39 -5.39
N SER A 53 1.58 3.43 -4.65
CA SER A 53 1.42 4.84 -5.01
C SER A 53 2.41 5.72 -4.21
N GLY A 54 2.61 6.97 -4.64
CA GLY A 54 3.54 7.91 -3.99
C GLY A 54 5.01 7.67 -4.35
N ASP A 55 5.93 8.43 -3.73
CA ASP A 55 7.37 8.21 -3.91
C ASP A 55 7.82 6.93 -3.17
N PRO A 56 8.31 5.90 -3.89
CA PRO A 56 8.77 4.67 -3.24
C PRO A 56 9.98 4.88 -2.31
N PHE A 57 10.81 5.90 -2.53
CA PHE A 57 11.94 6.17 -1.64
C PHE A 57 11.46 6.72 -0.30
N GLU A 58 10.62 7.76 -0.31
CA GLU A 58 10.01 8.30 0.91
C GLU A 58 9.17 7.25 1.66
N TRP A 59 8.38 6.45 0.92
CA TRP A 59 7.61 5.36 1.49
C TRP A 59 8.51 4.34 2.20
N GLY A 60 9.62 3.93 1.57
CA GLY A 60 10.56 2.97 2.13
C GLY A 60 11.23 3.48 3.41
N GLU A 61 11.62 4.76 3.45
CA GLU A 61 12.16 5.39 4.66
C GLU A 61 11.12 5.42 5.78
N THR A 62 9.89 5.81 5.46
CA THR A 62 8.80 5.95 6.43
C THR A 62 8.41 4.59 7.01
N PHE A 63 8.34 3.55 6.17
CA PHE A 63 8.01 2.21 6.63
C PHE A 63 9.12 1.61 7.52
N ILE A 64 10.39 1.81 7.17
CA ILE A 64 11.52 1.40 8.02
C ILE A 64 11.46 2.11 9.38
N ALA A 65 11.26 3.43 9.38
CA ALA A 65 11.17 4.22 10.62
C ALA A 65 9.99 3.77 11.49
N HIS A 66 8.87 3.43 10.89
CA HIS A 66 7.70 2.89 11.59
C HIS A 66 7.97 1.53 12.24
N LEU A 67 8.62 0.60 11.51
CA LEU A 67 9.02 -0.68 12.09
C LEU A 67 9.97 -0.50 13.29
N GLN A 68 10.94 0.43 13.15
CA GLN A 68 11.87 0.75 14.22
C GLN A 68 11.19 1.37 15.45
N SER A 69 10.20 2.26 15.25
CA SER A 69 9.46 2.87 16.36
C SER A 69 8.65 1.83 17.16
N LEU A 70 8.25 0.73 16.51
CA LEU A 70 7.61 -0.43 17.13
C LEU A 70 8.60 -1.44 17.73
N GLY A 71 9.92 -1.19 17.64
CA GLY A 71 10.96 -2.10 18.12
C GLY A 71 11.13 -3.36 17.27
N ILE A 72 10.70 -3.34 16.00
CA ILE A 72 10.85 -4.44 15.05
C ILE A 72 12.11 -4.20 14.21
N ASP A 73 12.97 -5.21 14.09
CA ASP A 73 14.09 -5.18 13.14
C ASP A 73 13.56 -5.20 11.69
N PRO A 74 13.72 -4.11 10.91
CA PRO A 74 13.17 -4.03 9.56
C PRO A 74 13.76 -5.08 8.60
N ARG A 75 14.96 -5.61 8.89
CA ARG A 75 15.60 -6.67 8.08
C ARG A 75 14.84 -8.00 8.15
N THR A 76 13.92 -8.15 9.10
CA THR A 76 13.02 -9.29 9.21
C THR A 76 11.76 -9.15 8.34
N LYS A 77 11.53 -7.96 7.77
CA LYS A 77 10.31 -7.63 7.03
C LYS A 77 10.59 -7.44 5.54
N THR A 78 9.52 -7.55 4.76
CA THR A 78 9.52 -7.40 3.31
C THR A 78 8.90 -6.06 2.92
N ALA A 79 9.55 -5.36 1.98
CA ALA A 79 9.01 -4.18 1.32
C ALA A 79 8.81 -4.52 -0.16
N VAL A 80 7.56 -4.65 -0.61
CA VAL A 80 7.23 -4.89 -2.02
C VAL A 80 7.01 -3.55 -2.71
N PHE A 81 7.79 -3.24 -3.73
CA PHE A 81 7.62 -2.07 -4.57
C PHE A 81 6.99 -2.51 -5.89
N SER A 82 5.87 -1.91 -6.29
CA SER A 82 5.18 -2.29 -7.53
C SER A 82 4.58 -1.13 -8.32
N ASP A 83 4.79 0.11 -7.90
CA ASP A 83 4.26 1.27 -8.63
C ASP A 83 5.14 1.61 -9.85
N SER A 84 4.69 1.12 -11.01
CA SER A 84 5.18 1.53 -12.34
C SER A 84 6.70 1.54 -12.44
N LEU A 85 7.31 0.42 -12.03
CA LEU A 85 8.77 0.28 -12.00
C LEU A 85 9.33 -0.05 -13.38
N ASP A 86 10.57 0.39 -13.59
CA ASP A 86 11.52 -0.10 -14.59
C ASP A 86 12.72 -0.74 -13.86
N ASP A 87 13.69 -1.22 -14.64
CA ASP A 87 14.90 -1.86 -14.14
C ASP A 87 15.82 -0.88 -13.38
N GLU A 88 16.00 0.35 -13.89
CA GLU A 88 16.82 1.37 -13.27
C GLU A 88 16.29 1.79 -11.89
N LYS A 89 14.98 2.04 -11.79
CA LYS A 89 14.29 2.41 -10.54
C LYS A 89 14.31 1.26 -9.55
N ALA A 90 14.10 0.01 -10.00
CA ALA A 90 14.23 -1.17 -9.16
C ALA A 90 15.66 -1.32 -8.61
N ALA A 91 16.67 -1.14 -9.46
CA ALA A 91 18.08 -1.18 -9.05
C ALA A 91 18.43 -0.06 -8.06
N ALA A 92 17.92 1.15 -8.27
CA ALA A 92 18.11 2.27 -7.35
C ALA A 92 17.47 2.00 -5.98
N LEU A 93 16.24 1.48 -5.95
CA LEU A 93 15.56 1.06 -4.72
C LEU A 93 16.33 -0.06 -4.01
N TRP A 94 16.83 -1.05 -4.74
CA TRP A 94 17.64 -2.12 -4.16
C TRP A 94 18.93 -1.58 -3.52
N ARG A 95 19.65 -0.67 -4.21
CA ARG A 95 20.86 -0.03 -3.66
C ARG A 95 20.53 0.75 -2.38
N ARG A 96 19.37 1.41 -2.32
CA ARG A 96 18.96 2.18 -1.14
C ARG A 96 18.56 1.30 0.06
N PHE A 97 17.85 0.19 -0.20
CA PHE A 97 17.14 -0.54 0.84
C PHE A 97 17.63 -1.97 1.08
N GLY A 98 18.42 -2.55 0.19
CA GLY A 98 18.78 -3.98 0.19
C GLY A 98 19.51 -4.50 1.43
N GLN A 99 20.10 -3.60 2.24
CA GLN A 99 20.74 -3.95 3.53
C GLN A 99 19.90 -3.56 4.76
N ARG A 100 18.75 -2.90 4.55
CA ARG A 100 17.95 -2.26 5.60
C ARG A 100 16.60 -2.95 5.81
N ILE A 101 16.03 -3.48 4.74
CA ILE A 101 14.78 -4.25 4.69
C ILE A 101 14.91 -5.27 3.55
N ARG A 102 13.98 -6.23 3.38
CA ARG A 102 13.99 -7.16 2.24
C ARG A 102 13.18 -6.57 1.08
N PRO A 103 13.78 -5.86 0.11
CA PRO A 103 13.04 -5.34 -1.03
C PRO A 103 12.62 -6.47 -1.97
N GLN A 104 11.42 -6.38 -2.52
CA GLN A 104 10.94 -7.17 -3.65
C GLN A 104 10.31 -6.24 -4.67
N PHE A 105 10.34 -6.61 -5.95
CA PHE A 105 9.92 -5.75 -7.06
C PHE A 105 8.88 -6.45 -7.92
N GLY A 106 7.68 -5.86 -8.00
CA GLY A 106 6.65 -6.24 -8.95
C GLY A 106 6.75 -5.35 -10.18
N ILE A 107 7.36 -5.84 -11.25
CA ILE A 107 7.51 -5.10 -12.50
C ILE A 107 6.52 -5.66 -13.53
N GLY A 108 5.59 -4.80 -13.97
CA GLY A 108 4.50 -5.18 -14.88
C GLY A 108 4.81 -4.82 -16.33
N THR A 109 4.15 -3.76 -16.82
CA THR A 109 4.17 -3.31 -18.22
C THR A 109 5.57 -3.22 -18.82
N TYR A 110 6.56 -2.74 -18.07
CA TYR A 110 7.95 -2.63 -18.53
C TYR A 110 8.54 -3.99 -18.96
N LEU A 111 8.24 -5.09 -18.25
CA LEU A 111 8.72 -6.41 -18.66
C LEU A 111 7.82 -7.07 -19.71
N SER A 112 6.51 -6.86 -19.64
CA SER A 112 5.55 -7.63 -20.43
C SER A 112 5.09 -6.96 -21.73
N ASN A 113 5.36 -5.67 -21.92
CA ASN A 113 4.87 -4.88 -23.05
C ASN A 113 5.81 -3.72 -23.42
N ASP A 114 7.10 -4.03 -23.60
CA ASP A 114 8.13 -3.08 -24.05
C ASP A 114 8.62 -3.43 -25.47
N LEU A 115 7.72 -3.32 -26.45
CA LEU A 115 7.98 -3.68 -27.86
C LEU A 115 8.04 -2.46 -28.81
N GLY A 116 8.06 -1.24 -28.26
CA GLY A 116 8.08 0.02 -29.02
C GLY A 116 6.77 0.82 -28.97
N PRO A 117 5.59 0.25 -29.29
CA PRO A 117 4.32 0.96 -29.13
C PRO A 117 4.03 1.33 -27.68
N LYS A 118 3.45 2.51 -27.46
CA LYS A 118 3.05 2.95 -26.12
C LYS A 118 1.95 2.04 -25.57
N PRO A 119 2.14 1.42 -24.38
CA PRO A 119 1.11 0.61 -23.75
C PRO A 119 -0.17 1.40 -23.46
N ILE A 120 -1.32 0.76 -23.62
CA ILE A 120 -2.61 1.36 -23.31
C ILE A 120 -2.80 1.44 -21.79
N SER A 121 -3.12 2.64 -21.29
CA SER A 121 -3.45 2.85 -19.88
C SER A 121 -4.92 2.53 -19.64
N ASN A 122 -5.21 1.30 -19.22
CA ASN A 122 -6.57 0.84 -18.89
C ASN A 122 -6.60 0.30 -17.45
N VAL A 123 -7.69 0.58 -16.73
CA VAL A 123 -7.89 0.11 -15.36
C VAL A 123 -9.32 -0.39 -15.15
N ILE A 124 -9.47 -1.40 -14.30
CA ILE A 124 -10.76 -1.86 -13.77
C ILE A 124 -10.71 -1.71 -12.25
N LYS A 125 -11.79 -1.20 -11.67
CA LYS A 125 -11.89 -0.91 -10.23
C LYS A 125 -13.23 -1.36 -9.68
N LEU A 126 -13.22 -1.80 -8.42
CA LEU A 126 -14.43 -2.02 -7.65
C LEU A 126 -15.01 -0.65 -7.28
N VAL A 127 -16.28 -0.42 -7.61
CA VAL A 127 -16.97 0.85 -7.33
C VAL A 127 -18.06 0.72 -6.26
N ARG A 128 -18.69 -0.48 -6.14
CA ARG A 128 -19.73 -0.74 -5.14
C ARG A 128 -19.68 -2.15 -4.57
N VAL A 129 -20.09 -2.29 -3.32
CA VAL A 129 -20.32 -3.59 -2.64
C VAL A 129 -21.65 -3.53 -1.91
N GLY A 130 -22.54 -4.49 -2.19
CA GLY A 130 -23.88 -4.52 -1.57
C GLY A 130 -24.71 -3.25 -1.84
N GLY A 131 -24.47 -2.57 -2.97
CA GLY A 131 -25.11 -1.31 -3.33
C GLY A 131 -24.42 -0.05 -2.77
N TYR A 132 -23.51 -0.18 -1.81
CA TYR A 132 -22.79 0.93 -1.19
C TYR A 132 -21.53 1.30 -1.97
N PRO A 133 -21.17 2.60 -2.09
CA PRO A 133 -19.95 3.04 -2.74
C PRO A 133 -18.70 2.58 -1.99
N VAL A 134 -17.62 2.34 -2.73
CA VAL A 134 -16.26 2.14 -2.18
C VAL A 134 -15.30 3.14 -2.81
N CYS A 135 -14.15 3.35 -2.19
CA CYS A 135 -13.14 4.25 -2.71
C CYS A 135 -11.70 3.76 -2.47
N LYS A 136 -10.77 4.22 -3.30
CA LYS A 136 -9.32 4.22 -3.05
C LYS A 136 -8.87 5.68 -2.93
N LEU A 137 -8.26 6.06 -1.81
CA LEU A 137 -7.66 7.38 -1.65
C LEU A 137 -6.27 7.46 -2.30
N GLY A 138 -5.41 6.46 -2.05
CA GLY A 138 -4.01 6.51 -2.47
C GLY A 138 -3.17 7.49 -1.64
N ASP A 139 -1.87 7.55 -1.94
CA ASP A 139 -0.96 8.59 -1.44
C ASP A 139 -0.91 9.83 -2.35
N ASP A 140 -1.45 9.72 -3.57
CA ASP A 140 -1.62 10.83 -4.52
C ASP A 140 -3.10 11.27 -4.53
N PRO A 141 -3.45 12.44 -3.94
CA PRO A 141 -4.83 12.90 -3.85
C PRO A 141 -5.51 13.11 -5.21
N ALA A 142 -4.73 13.37 -6.27
CA ALA A 142 -5.24 13.57 -7.62
C ALA A 142 -5.69 12.26 -8.29
N LYS A 143 -5.24 11.11 -7.75
CA LYS A 143 -5.56 9.76 -8.25
C LYS A 143 -6.59 9.03 -7.40
N ALA A 144 -7.26 9.73 -6.48
CA ALA A 144 -8.33 9.14 -5.70
C ALA A 144 -9.48 8.68 -6.61
N GLN A 145 -10.07 7.53 -6.29
CA GLN A 145 -11.07 6.85 -7.12
C GLN A 145 -12.30 6.49 -6.29
N ALA A 146 -13.47 6.90 -6.78
CA ALA A 146 -14.79 6.49 -6.32
C ALA A 146 -15.80 6.74 -7.46
N ASP A 147 -16.95 6.07 -7.45
CA ASP A 147 -18.09 6.41 -8.33
C ASP A 147 -19.05 7.42 -7.67
N ASP A 148 -18.73 7.88 -6.47
CA ASP A 148 -19.50 8.80 -5.64
C ASP A 148 -18.57 9.83 -4.98
N ASP A 149 -18.64 11.08 -5.45
CA ASP A 149 -17.80 12.18 -4.98
C ASP A 149 -18.15 12.64 -3.56
N GLU A 150 -19.41 12.49 -3.13
CA GLU A 150 -19.81 12.81 -1.76
C GLU A 150 -19.20 11.80 -0.79
N TYR A 151 -19.28 10.52 -1.13
CA TYR A 151 -18.63 9.46 -0.36
C TYR A 151 -17.11 9.65 -0.31
N LEU A 152 -16.47 9.98 -1.42
CA LEU A 152 -15.04 10.25 -1.46
C LEU A 152 -14.64 11.42 -0.54
N ARG A 153 -15.41 12.52 -0.56
CA ARG A 153 -15.20 13.67 0.34
C ARG A 153 -15.39 13.29 1.80
N TYR A 154 -16.42 12.49 2.11
CA TYR A 154 -16.68 11.99 3.45
C TYR A 154 -15.52 11.14 3.97
N VAL A 155 -15.04 10.15 3.20
CA VAL A 155 -13.92 9.28 3.61
C VAL A 155 -12.64 10.10 3.77
N ARG A 156 -12.34 11.02 2.85
CA ARG A 156 -11.19 11.92 2.96
C ARG A 156 -11.26 12.78 4.23
N HIS A 157 -12.42 13.34 4.55
CA HIS A 157 -12.60 14.11 5.78
C HIS A 157 -12.32 13.27 7.04
N LEU A 158 -12.85 12.04 7.08
CA LEU A 158 -12.63 11.14 8.23
C LEU A 158 -11.17 10.77 8.40
N VAL A 159 -10.51 10.35 7.33
CA VAL A 159 -9.11 9.92 7.38
C VAL A 159 -8.18 11.06 7.79
N THR A 160 -8.38 12.26 7.24
CA THR A 160 -7.47 13.40 7.48
C THR A 160 -7.70 14.10 8.81
N ASN A 161 -8.95 14.20 9.28
CA ASN A 161 -9.31 15.08 10.40
C ASN A 161 -9.77 14.34 11.65
N VAL A 162 -10.31 13.13 11.51
CA VAL A 162 -10.93 12.39 12.63
C VAL A 162 -10.05 11.22 13.09
N MET A 163 -9.23 10.68 12.18
CA MET A 163 -8.37 9.52 12.46
C MET A 163 -6.88 9.90 12.68
N ARG A 164 -6.58 11.16 13.02
CA ARG A 164 -5.23 11.57 13.44
C ARG A 164 -4.92 11.12 14.86
#